data_AF-A0A3D9G145-F1
#
_entry.id   AF-A0A3D9G145-F1
#
_cell.length_a   1.000
_cell.length_b   1.000
_cell.length_c   1.000
_cell.angle_alpha   90.00
_cell.angle_beta   90.00
_cell.angle_gamma   90.00
#
_symmetry.space_group_name_H-M   'P 1'
#
loop_
_entity.id
_entity.type
_entity.pdbx_description
1 polymer ?
#
loop_
_entity_poly.entity_id
_entity_poly.type
_entity_poly.pdbx_seq_one_letter_code
_entity_poly.pdbx_strand_id
1 'polypeptide(L)'
;MNEPQITIEWKMLLFTILALTILTLVILLISIPVKMANKRGRSGFGWFIFCLFFSPFLAMLLLAVLGETDEKRRERIIEEEKLRNQYREPVATNSTNEIKNWLQANPGKSLNDYYRKI
;
A
#
# COMPACT_ATOMS: atom_id res chain seq x y z
N MET A 1 -25.85 -14.35 -53.33
CA MET A 1 -25.06 -14.51 -52.08
C MET A 1 -25.66 -15.69 -51.35
N ASN A 2 -24.88 -16.72 -51.02
CA ASN A 2 -25.42 -17.96 -50.48
C ASN A 2 -25.75 -17.77 -48.99
N GLU A 3 -27.02 -17.86 -48.63
CA GLU A 3 -27.53 -17.93 -47.25
C GLU A 3 -26.63 -18.70 -46.26
N PRO A 4 -26.11 -19.92 -46.57
CA PRO A 4 -25.24 -20.65 -45.64
C PRO A 4 -23.94 -19.91 -45.30
N GLN A 5 -23.38 -19.16 -46.25
CA GLN A 5 -22.12 -18.45 -46.10
C GLN A 5 -22.27 -17.29 -45.11
N ILE A 6 -23.40 -16.57 -45.16
CA ILE A 6 -23.73 -15.48 -44.24
C ILE A 6 -23.82 -16.00 -42.80
N THR A 7 -24.48 -17.14 -42.57
CA THR A 7 -24.64 -17.69 -41.21
C THR A 7 -23.32 -18.15 -40.57
N ILE A 8 -22.35 -18.59 -41.38
CA ILE A 8 -21.03 -19.00 -40.90
C ILE A 8 -20.24 -17.78 -40.43
N GLU A 9 -20.23 -16.70 -41.21
CA GLU A 9 -19.56 -15.44 -40.85
C GLU A 9 -20.05 -14.87 -39.51
N TRP A 10 -21.37 -14.82 -39.32
CA TRP A 10 -21.96 -14.34 -38.05
C TRP A 10 -21.60 -15.23 -36.85
N LYS A 11 -21.54 -16.55 -37.02
CA LYS A 11 -21.12 -17.47 -35.95
C LYS A 11 -19.65 -17.25 -35.57
N MET A 12 -18.78 -17.05 -36.56
CA MET A 12 -17.36 -16.75 -36.32
C MET A 12 -17.19 -15.42 -35.57
N LEU A 13 -17.92 -14.38 -35.98
CA LEU A 13 -17.92 -13.08 -35.29
C LEU A 13 -18.43 -13.18 -33.85
N LEU A 14 -19.50 -13.95 -33.59
CA LEU A 14 -20.00 -14.16 -32.24
C LEU A 14 -18.98 -14.91 -31.38
N PHE A 15 -18.30 -15.91 -31.94
CA PHE A 15 -17.29 -16.68 -31.23
C PHE A 15 -16.06 -15.83 -30.88
N THR A 16 -15.60 -14.97 -31.78
CA THR A 16 -14.48 -14.06 -31.50
C THR A 16 -14.83 -13.03 -30.43
N ILE A 17 -16.03 -12.43 -30.48
CA ILE A 17 -16.50 -11.51 -29.44
C ILE A 17 -16.58 -12.23 -28.10
N LEU A 18 -17.15 -13.44 -28.04
CA LEU A 18 -17.24 -14.23 -26.83
C LEU A 18 -15.85 -14.54 -26.24
N ALA A 19 -14.90 -14.95 -27.08
CA ALA A 19 -13.53 -15.24 -26.66
C ALA A 19 -12.84 -13.98 -26.08
N LEU A 20 -12.98 -12.81 -26.73
CA LEU A 20 -12.45 -11.54 -26.22
C LEU A 20 -13.09 -11.13 -24.88
N THR A 21 -14.39 -11.38 -24.74
CA THR A 21 -15.13 -11.11 -23.49
C THR A 21 -14.65 -12.00 -22.36
N ILE A 22 -14.44 -13.29 -22.62
CA ILE A 22 -13.88 -14.22 -21.64
C ILE A 22 -12.46 -13.82 -21.27
N LEU A 23 -11.62 -13.48 -22.25
CA LEU A 23 -10.24 -13.07 -22.02
C LEU A 23 -10.16 -11.83 -21.13
N THR A 24 -11.00 -10.82 -21.40
CA THR A 24 -11.07 -9.61 -20.58
C THR A 24 -11.52 -9.91 -19.15
N LEU A 25 -12.51 -10.78 -18.95
CA LEU A 25 -12.94 -11.21 -17.61
C LEU A 25 -11.82 -11.95 -16.86
N VAL A 26 -11.05 -12.80 -17.53
CA VAL A 26 -9.91 -13.52 -16.92
C VAL A 26 -8.84 -12.54 -16.45
N ILE A 27 -8.47 -11.55 -17.28
CA ILE A 27 -7.48 -10.51 -16.90
C ILE A 27 -7.98 -9.71 -15.68
N LEU A 28 -9.27 -9.38 -15.65
CA LEU A 28 -9.89 -8.67 -14.54
C LEU A 28 -9.86 -9.51 -13.25
N LEU A 29 -10.12 -10.81 -13.36
CA LEU A 29 -10.05 -11.74 -12.24
C LEU A 29 -8.62 -11.87 -11.68
N ILE A 30 -7.60 -11.94 -12.54
CA ILE A 30 -6.18 -11.98 -12.14
C ILE A 30 -5.74 -10.67 -11.47
N SER A 31 -6.35 -9.54 -11.83
CA SER A 31 -6.01 -8.25 -11.23
C SER A 31 -6.28 -8.18 -9.72
N ILE A 32 -7.21 -9.00 -9.21
CA ILE A 32 -7.57 -9.06 -7.78
C ILE A 32 -6.41 -9.59 -6.92
N PRO A 33 -5.90 -10.82 -7.13
CA PRO A 33 -4.77 -11.35 -6.38
C PRO A 33 -3.50 -10.50 -6.57
N VAL A 34 -3.27 -9.94 -7.76
CA VAL A 34 -2.12 -9.04 -8.01
C VAL A 34 -2.20 -7.77 -7.14
N LYS A 35 -3.38 -7.13 -7.06
CA LYS A 35 -3.58 -5.98 -6.17
C LYS A 35 -3.46 -6.36 -4.70
N MET A 36 -3.97 -7.54 -4.32
CA MET A 36 -3.86 -8.05 -2.95
C MET A 36 -2.41 -8.33 -2.57
N ALA A 37 -1.60 -8.88 -3.49
CA ALA A 37 -0.18 -9.09 -3.29
C ALA A 37 0.58 -7.77 -3.08
N ASN A 38 0.37 -6.79 -3.95
CA ASN A 38 0.98 -5.45 -3.81
C ASN A 38 0.58 -4.79 -2.49
N LYS A 39 -0.70 -4.87 -2.12
CA LYS A 39 -1.19 -4.38 -0.82
C LYS A 39 -0.58 -5.10 0.37
N ARG A 40 -0.03 -6.30 0.22
CA ARG A 40 0.64 -7.06 1.28
C ARG A 40 2.16 -6.97 1.22
N GLY A 41 2.73 -6.12 0.37
CA GLY A 41 4.18 -5.93 0.25
C GLY A 41 4.87 -7.06 -0.52
N ARG A 42 4.14 -7.76 -1.40
CA ARG A 42 4.68 -8.80 -2.28
C ARG A 42 4.67 -8.36 -3.74
N SER A 43 5.54 -8.95 -4.55
CA SER A 43 5.68 -8.63 -5.97
C SER A 43 4.42 -9.01 -6.76
N GLY A 44 3.65 -8.00 -7.19
CA GLY A 44 2.46 -8.22 -8.01
C GLY A 44 2.75 -8.99 -9.30
N PHE A 45 3.93 -8.78 -9.90
CA PHE A 45 4.35 -9.51 -11.11
C PHE A 45 4.57 -11.00 -10.86
N GLY A 46 5.14 -11.38 -9.71
CA GLY A 46 5.30 -12.80 -9.34
C GLY A 46 3.94 -13.48 -9.17
N TRP A 47 2.99 -12.79 -8.55
CA TRP A 47 1.63 -13.29 -8.38
C TRP A 47 0.81 -13.29 -9.68
N PHE A 48 1.10 -12.38 -10.62
CA PHE A 48 0.52 -12.42 -11.97
C PHE A 48 0.94 -13.68 -12.72
N ILE A 49 2.25 -13.98 -12.75
CA ILE A 49 2.79 -15.20 -13.34
C ILE A 49 2.21 -16.44 -12.64
N PHE A 50 2.12 -16.41 -11.31
CA PHE A 50 1.50 -17.50 -10.55
C PHE A 50 0.05 -17.76 -11.00
N CYS A 51 -0.76 -16.71 -11.22
CA CYS A 51 -2.13 -16.85 -11.71
C CYS A 51 -2.24 -17.26 -13.20
N LEU A 52 -1.13 -17.21 -13.96
CA LEU A 52 -1.09 -17.71 -15.33
C LEU A 52 -0.93 -19.24 -15.35
N PHE A 53 -0.12 -19.78 -14.44
CA PHE A 53 0.11 -21.22 -14.31
C PHE A 53 -0.93 -21.91 -13.41
N PHE A 54 -1.40 -21.20 -12.38
CA PHE A 54 -2.36 -21.68 -11.40
C PHE A 54 -3.64 -20.85 -11.43
N SER A 55 -4.67 -21.31 -10.74
CA SER A 55 -5.92 -20.56 -10.63
C SER A 55 -5.76 -19.26 -9.82
N PRO A 56 -6.37 -18.12 -10.23
CA PRO A 56 -6.40 -16.89 -9.44
C PRO A 56 -7.10 -17.08 -8.08
N PHE A 57 -8.01 -18.05 -7.95
CA PHE A 57 -8.61 -18.40 -6.66
C PHE A 57 -7.60 -19.04 -5.70
N LEU A 58 -6.71 -19.89 -6.22
CA LEU A 58 -5.64 -20.48 -5.44
C LEU A 58 -4.65 -19.41 -4.99
N ALA A 59 -4.35 -18.45 -5.86
CA ALA A 59 -3.51 -17.31 -5.52
C ALA A 59 -4.09 -16.46 -4.38
N MET A 60 -5.40 -16.17 -4.42
CA MET A 60 -6.09 -15.45 -3.34
C MET A 60 -6.05 -16.22 -2.02
N LEU A 61 -6.26 -17.53 -2.05
CA LEU A 61 -6.20 -18.38 -0.86
C LEU A 61 -4.80 -18.39 -0.24
N LEU A 62 -3.76 -18.57 -1.06
CA LEU A 62 -2.37 -18.49 -0.59
C LEU A 62 -2.03 -17.12 -0.04
N LEU A 63 -2.41 -16.04 -0.73
CA LEU A 63 -2.22 -14.68 -0.23
C LEU A 63 -2.91 -14.46 1.10
N ALA A 64 -4.13 -15.00 1.28
CA ALA A 64 -4.88 -14.90 2.52
C ALA A 64 -4.15 -15.59 3.67
N VAL A 65 -3.70 -16.84 3.48
CA VAL A 65 -2.98 -17.62 4.49
C VAL A 65 -1.62 -17.02 4.81
N LEU A 66 -0.89 -16.56 3.79
CA LEU A 66 0.48 -16.06 3.94
C LEU A 66 0.52 -14.65 4.55
N GLY A 67 -0.63 -14.01 4.78
CA GLY A 67 -0.73 -12.74 5.49
C GLY A 67 0.02 -11.58 4.83
N GLU A 68 0.23 -10.52 5.61
CA GLU A 68 1.01 -9.34 5.24
C GLU A 68 2.50 -9.57 5.52
N THR A 69 3.40 -9.01 4.70
CA THR A 69 4.84 -9.17 4.91
C THR A 69 5.36 -8.37 6.11
N ASP A 70 6.44 -8.86 6.72
CA ASP A 70 7.10 -8.19 7.85
C ASP A 70 7.61 -6.79 7.49
N GLU A 71 8.04 -6.56 6.25
CA GLU A 71 8.44 -5.23 5.79
C GLU A 71 7.30 -4.23 5.91
N LYS A 72 6.11 -4.61 5.44
CA LYS A 72 4.94 -3.73 5.49
C LYS A 72 4.42 -3.54 6.90
N ARG A 73 4.60 -4.56 7.75
CA ARG A 73 4.34 -4.46 9.19
C ARG A 73 5.28 -3.46 9.85
N ARG A 74 6.58 -3.49 9.51
CA ARG A 74 7.59 -2.56 10.01
C ARG A 74 7.34 -1.13 9.55
N GLU A 75 6.97 -0.93 8.29
CA GLU A 75 6.62 0.40 7.76
C GLU A 75 5.50 1.05 8.57
N ARG A 76 4.40 0.32 8.86
CA ARG A 76 3.33 0.83 9.71
C ARG A 76 3.82 1.20 11.11
N ILE A 77 4.64 0.34 11.73
CA ILE A 77 5.18 0.62 13.06
C ILE A 77 6.05 1.89 13.05
N ILE A 78 6.91 2.05 12.03
CA ILE A 78 7.77 3.23 11.89
C ILE A 78 6.93 4.49 11.65
N GLU A 79 5.87 4.40 10.85
CA GLU A 79 4.96 5.51 10.59
C GLU A 79 4.19 5.91 11.87
N GLU A 80 3.67 4.93 12.60
CA GLU A 80 3.04 5.14 13.91
C GLU A 80 4.02 5.73 14.93
N GLU A 81 5.28 5.28 14.95
CA GLU A 81 6.32 5.85 15.82
C GLU A 81 6.70 7.28 15.42
N LYS A 82 6.80 7.58 14.13
CA LYS A 82 7.03 8.95 13.63
C LYS A 82 5.90 9.89 14.05
N LEU A 83 4.65 9.46 13.90
CA LEU A 83 3.49 10.20 14.38
C LEU A 83 3.55 10.41 15.89
N ARG A 84 3.82 9.35 16.67
CA ARG A 84 3.96 9.44 18.13
C ARG A 84 5.04 10.45 18.54
N ASN A 85 6.19 10.41 17.88
CA ASN A 85 7.28 11.34 18.14
C ASN A 85 6.90 12.77 17.75
N GLN A 86 6.24 12.97 16.61
CA GLN A 86 5.78 14.30 16.17
C GLN A 86 4.88 15.00 17.20
N TYR A 87 4.04 14.27 17.93
CA TYR A 87 3.20 14.84 19.00
C TYR A 87 3.88 14.89 20.37
N ARG A 88 4.93 14.09 20.61
CA ARG A 88 5.68 14.06 21.87
C ARG A 88 6.79 15.10 21.92
N GLU A 89 7.40 15.40 20.78
CA GLU A 89 8.49 16.36 20.59
C GLU A 89 8.13 17.85 20.84
N PRO A 90 6.93 18.40 20.53
CA PRO A 90 6.70 19.85 20.61
C PRO A 90 6.78 20.36 22.05
N VAL A 91 6.44 19.55 23.06
CA VAL A 91 6.52 19.99 24.46
C VAL A 91 7.97 20.05 24.95
N ALA A 92 8.76 19.01 24.65
CA ALA A 92 10.15 18.93 25.13
C ALA A 92 11.07 19.91 24.39
N THR A 93 10.94 20.01 23.06
CA THR A 93 11.77 20.92 22.26
C THR A 93 11.41 22.39 22.50
N ASN A 94 10.12 22.76 22.55
CA ASN A 94 9.73 24.15 22.83
C ASN A 94 10.22 24.61 24.20
N SER A 95 10.02 23.80 25.24
CA SER A 95 10.51 24.13 26.59
C SER A 95 12.03 24.29 26.63
N THR A 96 12.78 23.37 26.00
CA THR A 96 14.25 23.44 25.98
C THR A 96 14.75 24.67 25.21
N ASN A 97 14.12 24.98 24.08
CA ASN A 97 14.45 26.15 23.27
C ASN A 97 14.14 27.45 24.02
N GLU A 98 13.00 27.52 24.72
CA GLU A 98 12.64 28.68 25.54
C GLU A 98 13.63 28.93 26.67
N ILE A 99 14.03 27.89 27.39
CA ILE A 99 15.05 27.96 28.44
C ILE A 99 16.38 28.47 27.86
N LYS A 100 16.81 27.88 26.74
CA LYS A 100 18.09 28.23 26.09
C LYS A 100 18.10 29.69 25.61
N ASN A 101 17.02 30.13 24.95
CA ASN A 101 16.85 31.51 24.49
C ASN A 101 16.86 32.49 25.67
N TRP A 102 16.19 32.15 26.78
CA TRP A 102 16.17 32.99 27.97
C TRP A 102 17.57 33.10 28.62
N LEU A 103 18.30 32.00 28.74
CA LEU A 103 19.67 32.01 29.29
C LEU A 103 20.62 32.83 28.42
N GLN A 104 20.49 32.73 27.11
CA GLN A 104 21.29 33.52 26.17
C GLN A 104 21.00 35.02 26.27
N ALA A 105 19.74 35.40 26.49
CA ALA A 105 19.34 36.79 26.72
C ALA A 105 19.73 37.33 28.12
N ASN A 106 20.07 36.45 29.06
CA ASN A 106 20.38 36.80 30.45
C ASN A 106 21.73 36.20 30.88
N PRO A 107 22.86 36.73 30.37
CA PRO A 107 24.18 36.20 30.71
C PRO A 107 24.45 36.33 32.22
N GLY A 108 24.91 35.24 32.83
CA GLY A 108 25.19 35.15 34.27
C GLY A 108 24.03 34.64 35.14
N LYS A 109 22.84 34.39 34.56
CA LYS A 109 21.74 33.69 35.23
C LYS A 109 21.83 32.18 35.03
N SER A 110 21.39 31.44 36.05
CA SER A 110 21.38 29.98 36.06
C SER A 110 19.98 29.42 35.72
N LEU A 111 19.91 28.11 35.45
CA LEU A 111 18.64 27.41 35.22
C LEU A 111 17.67 27.56 36.42
N ASN A 112 18.21 27.59 37.64
CA ASN A 112 17.40 27.76 38.86
C ASN A 112 16.72 29.14 38.92
N ASP A 113 17.35 30.16 38.35
CA ASP A 113 16.79 31.51 38.29
C ASP A 113 15.61 31.61 37.32
N TYR A 114 15.62 30.81 36.24
CA TYR A 114 14.51 30.73 35.29
C TYR A 114 13.25 30.15 35.95
N TYR A 115 13.38 29.05 36.69
CA TYR A 115 12.22 28.42 37.35
C TYR A 115 11.68 29.24 38.52
N ARG A 116 12.50 30.08 39.17
CA ARG A 116 12.04 30.99 40.23
C ARG A 116 11.20 32.17 39.69
N LYS A 117 11.29 32.44 38.38
CA LYS A 117 10.58 33.55 37.72
C LYS A 117 9.12 33.21 37.38
N ILE A 118 8.84 31.93 37.10
CA ILE A 118 7.50 31.40 36.81
C ILE A 118 6.73 31.23 38.13
#